data_AF-A0ABD5AZG4-F1
#
_entry.id   AF-A0ABD5AZG4-F1
#
_cell.length_a   1.000
_cell.length_b   1.000
_cell.length_c   1.000
_cell.angle_alpha   90.00
_cell.angle_beta   90.00
_cell.angle_gamma   90.00
#
_symmetry.space_group_name_H-M   'P 1'
#
loop_
_entity.id
_entity.type
_entity.pdbx_description
1 polymer ?
#
loop_
_entity_poly.entity_id
_entity_poly.type
_entity_poly.pdbx_seq_one_letter_code
_entity_poly.pdbx_strand_id
1 'polypeptide(L)'
;ELVVDILENEASAFELQLRASRNESTTIRYDATTRQVSLERFDSGALPYPVEGTMRVTQLHTDLKQLRIFVDTSSIEIFCNEGERVLTSRIFPKATSNKFKVVTDSGQIYLKMTKYDIVEGG
;
A
#
# COMPACT_ATOMS: atom_id res chain seq x y z
N GLU A 1 -4.96 0.00 11.58
CA GLU A 1 -5.34 -0.82 10.41
C GLU A 1 -6.09 0.04 9.40
N LEU A 2 -5.92 -0.19 8.11
CA LEU A 2 -6.66 0.47 7.04
C LEU A 2 -7.21 -0.58 6.07
N VAL A 3 -8.52 -0.58 5.86
CA VAL A 3 -9.20 -1.39 4.84
C VAL A 3 -9.60 -0.47 3.69
N VAL A 4 -9.26 -0.87 2.47
CA VAL A 4 -9.62 -0.18 1.23
C VAL A 4 -10.40 -1.16 0.36
N ASP A 5 -11.71 -0.95 0.27
CA ASP A 5 -12.58 -1.68 -0.65
C ASP A 5 -12.61 -0.94 -1.99
N ILE A 6 -12.33 -1.66 -3.07
CA ILE A 6 -12.46 -1.17 -4.45
C ILE A 6 -13.89 -1.47 -4.89
N LEU A 7 -14.75 -0.46 -4.85
CA LEU A 7 -16.16 -0.60 -5.22
C LEU A 7 -16.32 -0.67 -6.74
N GLU A 8 -15.63 0.22 -7.45
CA GLU A 8 -15.60 0.28 -8.91
C GLU A 8 -14.20 0.73 -9.38
N ASN A 9 -13.72 0.14 -10.47
CA ASN A 9 -12.41 0.47 -11.06
C ASN A 9 -12.50 0.50 -12.58
N GLU A 10 -12.43 1.71 -13.15
CA GLU A 10 -12.28 1.94 -14.59
C GLU A 10 -10.83 2.31 -14.96
N ALA A 11 -9.94 2.37 -13.98
CA ALA A 11 -8.56 2.75 -14.18
C ALA A 11 -7.71 1.57 -14.64
N SER A 12 -6.85 1.82 -15.65
CA SER A 12 -5.84 0.84 -16.10
C SER A 12 -4.82 0.53 -15.00
N ALA A 13 -4.51 1.52 -14.18
CA ALA A 13 -3.67 1.39 -13.00
C ALA A 13 -3.97 2.50 -12.00
N PHE A 14 -3.75 2.21 -10.72
CA PHE A 14 -3.83 3.21 -9.65
C PHE A 14 -2.75 2.98 -8.58
N GLU A 15 -2.47 4.03 -7.83
CA GLU A 15 -1.50 4.05 -6.74
C GLU A 15 -2.14 4.57 -5.44
N LEU A 16 -1.88 3.86 -4.35
CA LEU A 16 -2.15 4.30 -2.99
C LEU A 16 -0.81 4.62 -2.33
N GLN A 17 -0.60 5.91 -2.05
CA GLN A 17 0.58 6.39 -1.36
C GLN A 17 0.24 6.59 0.12
N LEU A 18 0.88 5.77 0.95
CA LEU A 18 0.80 5.80 2.40
C LEU A 18 2.00 6.56 2.95
N ARG A 19 1.77 7.27 4.06
CA ARG A 19 2.83 7.95 4.83
C ARG A 19 3.75 8.75 3.90
N ALA A 20 3.16 9.57 3.04
CA ALA A 20 3.91 10.41 2.11
C ALA A 20 4.42 11.69 2.81
N SER A 21 5.74 11.87 2.84
CA SER A 21 6.45 13.10 3.20
C SER A 21 7.33 13.57 2.04
N ARG A 22 8.04 14.70 2.19
CA ARG A 22 8.96 15.18 1.13
C ARG A 22 10.12 14.22 0.85
N ASN A 23 10.43 13.32 1.78
CA ASN A 23 11.62 12.48 1.73
C ASN A 23 11.31 11.00 1.85
N GLU A 24 10.07 10.61 2.15
CA GLU A 24 9.70 9.22 2.46
C GLU A 24 8.29 8.91 1.95
N SER A 25 8.11 7.79 1.25
CA SER A 25 6.78 7.28 0.89
C SER A 25 6.75 5.76 0.78
N THR A 26 5.57 5.19 1.04
CA THR A 26 5.26 3.79 0.73
C THR A 26 4.15 3.77 -0.30
N THR A 27 4.43 3.28 -1.49
CA THR A 27 3.52 3.28 -2.63
C THR A 27 3.05 1.86 -2.91
N ILE A 28 1.74 1.67 -2.94
CA ILE A 28 1.09 0.45 -3.39
C ILE A 28 0.52 0.75 -4.77
N ARG A 29 0.94 0.03 -5.80
CA ARG A 29 0.42 0.21 -7.16
C ARG A 29 -0.30 -1.06 -7.61
N TYR A 30 -1.44 -0.90 -8.26
CA TYR A 30 -2.17 -1.96 -8.91
C TYR A 30 -2.29 -1.67 -10.40
N ASP A 31 -1.90 -2.64 -11.23
CA ASP A 31 -2.09 -2.64 -12.68
C ASP A 31 -3.23 -3.62 -13.01
N ALA A 32 -4.36 -3.10 -13.48
CA ALA A 32 -5.56 -3.89 -13.76
C ALA A 32 -5.41 -4.78 -15.00
N THR A 33 -4.53 -4.41 -15.93
CA THR A 33 -4.30 -5.16 -17.17
C THR A 33 -3.57 -6.46 -16.88
N THR A 34 -2.58 -6.40 -15.98
CA THR A 34 -1.75 -7.53 -15.59
C THR A 34 -2.19 -8.19 -14.29
N ARG A 35 -3.10 -7.54 -13.54
CA ARG A 35 -3.49 -7.87 -12.15
C ARG A 35 -2.31 -7.91 -11.21
N GLN A 36 -1.33 -7.06 -11.47
CA GLN A 36 -0.10 -7.00 -10.70
C GLN A 36 -0.26 -5.97 -9.58
N VAL A 37 0.10 -6.37 -8.36
CA VAL A 37 0.24 -5.47 -7.22
C VAL A 37 1.72 -5.31 -6.93
N SER A 38 2.20 -4.08 -6.85
CA SER A 38 3.54 -3.77 -6.35
C SER A 38 3.50 -2.92 -5.09
N LEU A 39 4.42 -3.20 -4.19
CA LEU A 39 4.72 -2.40 -3.01
C LEU A 39 6.13 -1.86 -3.20
N GLU A 40 6.24 -0.55 -3.42
CA GLU A 40 7.50 0.15 -3.48
C GLU A 40 7.66 1.04 -2.25
N ARG A 41 8.89 1.07 -1.72
CA ARG A 41 9.27 2.05 -0.73
C ARG A 41 10.31 3.01 -1.31
N PHE A 42 9.97 4.29 -1.28
CA PHE A 42 10.90 5.36 -1.56
C PHE A 42 11.38 5.98 -0.23
N ASP A 43 12.65 5.72 0.07
CA ASP A 43 13.47 6.16 1.21
C ASP A 43 12.73 6.47 2.53
N SER A 44 12.55 5.49 3.42
CA SER A 44 11.95 5.69 4.76
C SER A 44 12.95 6.16 5.82
N GLY A 45 13.90 7.02 5.46
CA GLY A 45 14.98 7.46 6.34
C GLY A 45 16.24 6.59 6.24
N ALA A 46 17.39 7.22 6.55
CA ALA A 46 18.76 6.76 6.31
C ALA A 46 18.99 5.27 6.58
N LEU A 47 18.91 4.46 5.52
CA LEU A 47 19.42 3.09 5.56
C LEU A 47 20.94 3.15 5.33
N PRO A 48 21.77 2.60 6.23
CA PRO A 48 23.24 2.68 6.12
C PRO A 48 23.83 1.88 4.95
N TYR A 49 23.01 1.14 4.18
CA TYR A 49 23.43 0.33 3.05
C TYR A 49 22.36 0.31 1.95
N PRO A 50 22.72 0.21 0.65
CA PRO A 50 21.77 0.00 -0.43
C PRO A 50 21.08 -1.36 -0.22
N VAL A 51 19.82 -1.33 0.22
CA VAL A 51 19.05 -2.55 0.48
C VAL A 51 18.43 -3.00 -0.84
N GLU A 52 18.95 -4.08 -1.42
CA GLU A 52 18.25 -4.80 -2.49
C GLU A 52 16.85 -5.20 -2.01
N GLY A 53 15.84 -5.03 -2.88
CA GLY A 53 14.46 -5.41 -2.57
C GLY A 53 13.61 -4.31 -1.92
N THR A 54 13.71 -3.06 -2.36
CA THR A 54 12.78 -1.96 -2.03
C THR A 54 11.39 -2.15 -2.64
N MET A 55 11.29 -2.99 -3.67
CA MET A 55 10.06 -3.34 -4.36
C MET A 55 9.67 -4.79 -4.07
N ARG A 56 8.38 -5.02 -3.81
CA ARG A 56 7.75 -6.35 -3.81
C ARG A 56 6.70 -6.33 -4.90
N VAL A 57 6.58 -7.43 -5.64
CA VAL A 57 5.61 -7.55 -6.72
C VAL A 57 4.92 -8.91 -6.60
N THR A 58 3.62 -8.92 -6.80
CA THR A 58 2.83 -10.15 -6.88
C THR A 58 1.74 -9.99 -7.93
N GLN A 59 1.22 -11.10 -8.41
CA GLN A 59 0.14 -11.14 -9.38
C GLN A 59 -1.07 -11.84 -8.77
N LEU A 60 -2.23 -11.23 -8.91
CA LEU A 60 -3.50 -11.77 -8.46
C LEU A 60 -4.10 -12.69 -9.54
N HIS A 61 -4.78 -13.73 -9.08
CA HIS A 61 -5.63 -14.63 -9.84
C HIS A 61 -6.95 -13.97 -10.25
N THR A 62 -7.42 -12.99 -9.47
CA THR A 62 -8.63 -12.21 -9.74
C THR A 62 -8.35 -10.71 -9.65
N ASP A 63 -9.26 -9.88 -10.13
CA ASP A 63 -9.10 -8.43 -10.00
C ASP A 63 -9.04 -8.02 -8.53
N LEU A 64 -8.30 -6.96 -8.24
CA LEU A 64 -8.17 -6.42 -6.89
C LEU A 64 -9.51 -5.80 -6.43
N LYS A 65 -10.09 -6.37 -5.39
CA LYS A 65 -11.36 -5.96 -4.76
C LYS A 65 -11.17 -5.34 -3.38
N GLN A 66 -10.13 -5.74 -2.66
CA GLN A 66 -9.83 -5.20 -1.35
C GLN A 66 -8.33 -5.21 -1.06
N LEU A 67 -7.87 -4.16 -0.41
CA LEU A 67 -6.58 -4.12 0.28
C LEU A 67 -6.81 -3.94 1.78
N ARG A 68 -6.27 -4.84 2.59
CA ARG A 68 -6.19 -4.69 4.04
C ARG A 68 -4.75 -4.43 4.44
N ILE A 69 -4.52 -3.28 5.05
CA ILE A 69 -3.19 -2.73 5.27
C ILE A 69 -2.96 -2.59 6.78
N PHE A 70 -1.98 -3.32 7.27
CA PHE A 70 -1.49 -3.22 8.64
C PHE A 70 -0.19 -2.46 8.64
N VAL A 71 -0.10 -1.50 9.56
CA VAL A 71 1.12 -0.74 9.76
C VAL A 71 1.46 -0.80 11.23
N ASP A 72 2.65 -1.30 11.52
CA ASP A 72 3.30 -1.28 12.82
C ASP A 72 4.46 -0.27 12.82
N THR A 73 5.08 -0.07 13.97
CA THR A 73 6.27 0.75 14.21
C THR A 73 7.40 0.47 13.23
N SER A 74 7.57 -0.80 12.82
CA SER A 74 8.70 -1.23 12.00
C SER A 74 8.34 -2.00 10.72
N SER A 75 7.05 -2.18 10.42
CA SER A 75 6.60 -3.01 9.31
C SER A 75 5.26 -2.55 8.70
N ILE A 76 5.06 -2.94 7.44
CA ILE A 76 3.81 -2.83 6.73
C ILE A 76 3.48 -4.17 6.10
N GLU A 77 2.23 -4.59 6.24
CA GLU A 77 1.69 -5.81 5.66
C GLU A 77 0.42 -5.47 4.89
N ILE A 78 0.33 -6.00 3.67
CA ILE A 78 -0.76 -5.73 2.73
C ILE A 78 -1.33 -7.05 2.30
N PHE A 79 -2.59 -7.27 2.63
CA PHE A 79 -3.37 -8.42 2.23
C PHE A 79 -4.27 -8.02 1.06
N CYS A 80 -4.11 -8.68 -0.08
CA CYS A 80 -4.93 -8.49 -1.27
C CYS A 80 -6.06 -9.53 -1.28
N ASN A 81 -7.29 -9.11 -1.62
CA ASN A 81 -8.44 -10.00 -1.84
C ASN A 81 -8.63 -11.04 -0.73
N GLU A 82 -8.88 -10.61 0.51
CA GLU A 82 -9.10 -11.51 1.65
C GLU A 82 -7.94 -12.50 1.91
N GLY A 83 -6.71 -12.14 1.53
CA GLY A 83 -5.51 -12.96 1.76
C GLY A 83 -5.07 -13.82 0.58
N GLU A 84 -5.64 -13.61 -0.61
CA GLU A 84 -5.19 -14.23 -1.87
C GLU A 84 -3.67 -14.06 -2.08
N ARG A 85 -3.15 -12.86 -1.80
CA ARG A 85 -1.73 -12.55 -1.76
C ARG A 85 -1.41 -11.64 -0.57
N VAL A 86 -0.19 -11.75 -0.07
CA VAL A 86 0.33 -10.91 1.02
C VAL A 86 1.66 -10.31 0.61
N LEU A 87 1.81 -9.00 0.73
CA LEU A 87 3.08 -8.28 0.61
C LEU A 87 3.50 -7.75 1.97
N THR A 88 4.77 -7.97 2.35
CA THR A 88 5.34 -7.48 3.62
C THR A 88 6.63 -6.70 3.36
N SER A 89 6.83 -5.61 4.13
CA SER A 89 8.03 -4.77 4.06
C SER A 89 8.33 -4.09 5.40
N ARG A 90 9.60 -3.89 5.76
CA ARG A 90 10.04 -3.35 7.07
C ARG A 90 10.15 -1.82 7.14
N ILE A 91 9.10 -1.04 7.38
CA ILE A 91 9.14 0.44 7.30
C ILE A 91 9.70 1.11 8.56
N PHE A 92 10.38 2.25 8.43
CA PHE A 92 10.82 3.08 9.57
C PHE A 92 10.19 4.48 9.52
N PRO A 93 8.86 4.59 9.62
CA PRO A 93 8.18 5.85 9.35
C PRO A 93 8.42 6.87 10.47
N LYS A 94 8.70 8.12 10.09
CA LYS A 94 8.64 9.24 11.04
C LYS A 94 7.19 9.48 11.49
N ALA A 95 7.01 9.85 12.76
CA ALA A 95 5.69 10.12 13.37
C ALA A 95 4.86 11.21 12.66
N THR A 96 5.49 12.05 11.85
CA THR A 96 4.85 13.15 11.11
C THR A 96 4.28 12.72 9.75
N SER A 97 4.52 11.49 9.30
CA SER A 97 4.12 11.05 7.96
C SER A 97 2.72 10.43 7.95
N ASN A 98 1.69 11.27 7.90
CA ASN A 98 0.28 10.87 8.03
C ASN A 98 -0.57 11.10 6.76
N LYS A 99 0.06 11.42 5.63
CA LYS A 99 -0.68 11.68 4.39
C LYS A 99 -1.04 10.37 3.68
N PHE A 100 -2.27 10.34 3.18
CA PHE A 100 -2.78 9.34 2.26
C PHE A 100 -3.10 10.03 0.93
N LYS A 101 -2.63 9.45 -0.18
CA LYS A 101 -2.90 9.98 -1.52
C LYS A 101 -3.26 8.84 -2.47
N VAL A 102 -4.22 9.10 -3.34
CA VAL A 102 -4.62 8.22 -4.44
C VAL A 102 -4.23 8.89 -5.75
N VAL A 103 -3.65 8.12 -6.67
CA VAL A 103 -3.33 8.56 -8.03
C VAL A 103 -3.86 7.51 -8.99
N THR A 104 -4.47 7.93 -10.09
CA THR A 104 -4.87 7.04 -11.19
C THR A 104 -4.08 7.43 -12.44
N ASP A 105 -3.65 6.44 -13.22
CA ASP A 105 -2.96 6.69 -14.49
C ASP A 105 -3.95 7.17 -15.56
N SER A 106 -5.13 6.54 -15.60
CA SER A 106 -6.27 6.89 -16.45
C SER A 106 -7.55 6.38 -15.80
N GLY A 107 -8.71 6.89 -16.19
CA GLY A 107 -10.00 6.44 -15.65
C GLY A 107 -10.28 6.89 -14.21
N GLN A 108 -11.35 6.33 -13.65
CA GLN A 108 -11.86 6.66 -12.31
C GLN A 108 -11.91 5.42 -11.43
N ILE A 109 -11.77 5.62 -10.13
CA ILE A 109 -11.93 4.56 -9.12
C ILE A 109 -12.83 5.06 -8.00
N TYR A 110 -13.68 4.17 -7.52
CA TYR A 110 -14.52 4.41 -6.35
C TYR A 110 -14.04 3.51 -5.22
N LEU A 111 -13.54 4.15 -4.16
CA LEU A 111 -12.97 3.47 -3.01
C LEU A 111 -13.80 3.76 -1.77
N LYS A 112 -14.01 2.73 -0.95
CA LYS A 112 -14.43 2.90 0.44
C LYS A 112 -13.23 2.63 1.33
N MET A 113 -12.93 3.56 2.23
CA MET A 113 -11.80 3.46 3.13
C MET A 113 -12.29 3.43 4.58
N THR A 114 -11.86 2.41 5.32
CA THR A 114 -12.18 2.28 6.74
C THR A 114 -10.88 2.18 7.54
N LYS A 115 -10.62 3.17 8.39
CA LYS A 115 -9.47 3.18 9.29
C LYS A 115 -9.91 2.72 10.67
N TYR A 116 -9.22 1.75 11.23
CA TYR A 116 -9.37 1.32 12.62
C TYR A 116 -8.12 1.71 13.40
N ASP A 117 -8.31 2.41 14.51
CA ASP A 117 -7.26 2.62 15.49
C ASP A 117 -7.06 1.29 16.24
N ILE A 118 -5.87 0.72 16.10
CA ILE A 118 -5.51 -0.50 16.81
C ILE A 118 -5.17 -0.04 18.23
N VAL A 119 -6.09 -0.25 19.16
CA VAL A 119 -5.80 -0.08 20.59
C VAL A 119 -4.98 -1.30 20.97
N GLU A 120 -3.67 -1.14 21.18
CA GLU A 120 -2.90 -2.17 21.85
C GLU A 120 -3.56 -2.40 23.23
N GLY A 121 -4.03 -3.62 23.46
CA GLY A 121 -4.56 -4.01 24.77
C GLY A 121 -3.50 -3.77 25.83
N GLY A 122 -3.89 -3.03 26.88
CA GLY A 122 -3.05 -2.72 28.03
C GLY A 122 -2.75 -3.91 28.94
#